data_AF-A0AA40KHY7-F1
#
_entry.id   AF-A0AA40KHY7-F1
#
_cell.length_a   1.000
_cell.length_b   1.000
_cell.length_c   1.000
_cell.angle_alpha   90.00
_cell.angle_beta   90.00
_cell.angle_gamma   90.00
#
_symmetry.space_group_name_H-M   'P 1'
#
loop_
_entity.id
_entity.type
_entity.pdbx_description
1 polymer ?
#
loop_
_entity_poly.entity_id
_entity_poly.type
_entity_poly.pdbx_seq_one_letter_code
_entity_poly.pdbx_strand_id
1 'polypeptide(L)'
;MIDTGKLFVGQQRQFSNSLGELSLYLADDSGIVALLNKLIHAVQEMNKFHTISLDQASRTVIKDLNSFIKSDIKRVEESRYYFEKISADLYFLALNRNSQVPKSRPAECEETLNILSAIRFCFRHTALDYIHSVTTIQARKRHEILGTLHEHVYYYHQGTNLAQDLDPFLKDLGENLITIIADSVKLEKEMENRHIYVTNRIR
;
A
#
# COMPACT_ATOMS: atom_id res chain seq x y z
N MET A 1 -4.06 6.13 4.43
CA MET A 1 -3.57 4.77 4.75
C MET A 1 -2.09 4.79 5.11
N ILE A 2 -1.19 5.10 4.17
CA ILE A 2 0.27 5.06 4.41
C ILE A 2 0.72 6.04 5.50
N ASP A 3 0.26 7.30 5.45
CA ASP A 3 0.71 8.31 6.43
C ASP A 3 0.24 7.98 7.85
N THR A 4 -1.02 7.56 7.99
CA THR A 4 -1.56 7.05 9.27
C THR A 4 -0.80 5.80 9.75
N GLY A 5 -0.44 4.90 8.84
CA GLY A 5 0.35 3.71 9.15
C GLY A 5 1.76 4.06 9.62
N LYS A 6 2.42 5.04 8.99
CA LYS A 6 3.74 5.53 9.43
C LYS A 6 3.68 6.14 10.81
N LEU A 7 2.64 6.92 11.11
CA LEU A 7 2.41 7.46 12.45
C LEU A 7 2.24 6.33 13.47
N PHE A 8 1.41 5.33 13.15
CA PHE A 8 1.20 4.15 14.00
C PHE A 8 2.50 3.40 14.31
N VAL A 9 3.31 3.08 13.28
CA VAL A 9 4.63 2.45 13.47
C VAL A 9 5.56 3.33 14.31
N GLY A 10 5.50 4.65 14.13
CA GLY A 10 6.24 5.60 14.95
C GLY A 10 5.87 5.52 16.43
N GLN A 11 4.56 5.48 16.74
CA GLN A 11 4.07 5.32 18.10
C GLN A 11 4.43 3.94 18.69
N GLN A 12 4.33 2.88 17.90
CA GLN A 12 4.65 1.54 18.35
C GLN A 12 6.16 1.34 18.60
N ARG A 13 7.02 2.08 17.90
CA ARG A 13 8.44 2.17 18.21
C ARG A 13 8.70 2.89 19.53
N GLN A 14 8.01 4.00 19.80
CA GLN A 14 8.12 4.70 21.08
C GLN A 14 7.70 3.80 22.24
N PHE A 15 6.59 3.07 22.09
CA PHE A 15 6.16 2.08 23.07
C PHE A 15 7.23 1.01 23.35
N SER A 16 7.86 0.45 22.32
CA SER A 16 8.94 -0.52 22.50
C SER A 16 10.15 0.07 23.24
N ASN A 17 10.46 1.34 23.04
CA ASN A 17 11.56 2.00 23.76
C ASN A 17 11.22 2.20 25.23
N SER A 18 9.98 2.64 25.54
CA SER A 18 9.52 2.77 26.92
C SER A 18 9.47 1.44 27.67
N LEU A 19 9.17 0.32 27.00
CA LEU A 19 9.32 -1.01 27.59
C LEU A 19 10.79 -1.34 27.92
N GLY A 20 11.73 -0.92 27.07
CA GLY A 20 13.16 -1.05 27.34
C GLY A 20 13.59 -0.26 28.58
N GLU A 21 13.09 0.96 28.74
CA GLU A 21 13.31 1.77 29.96
C GLU A 21 12.69 1.11 31.20
N LEU A 22 11.47 0.56 31.08
CA LEU A 22 10.82 -0.19 32.15
C LEU A 22 11.68 -1.37 32.62
N SER A 23 12.33 -2.06 31.69
CA SER A 23 13.21 -3.19 32.01
C SER A 23 14.40 -2.81 32.90
N LEU A 24 14.84 -1.55 32.88
CA LEU A 24 15.94 -1.09 33.73
C LEU A 24 15.52 -0.96 35.20
N TYR A 25 14.27 -0.61 35.47
CA TYR A 25 13.73 -0.53 36.84
C TYR A 25 13.52 -1.91 37.47
N LEU A 26 13.46 -2.96 36.65
CA LEU A 26 13.24 -4.35 37.07
C LEU A 26 14.54 -5.17 37.05
N ALA A 27 15.69 -4.51 36.93
CA ALA A 27 17.00 -5.15 36.76
C ALA A 27 17.35 -6.17 37.86
N ASP A 28 16.78 -6.03 39.05
CA ASP A 28 17.00 -6.93 40.19
C ASP A 28 16.31 -8.30 40.00
N ASP A 29 15.29 -8.40 39.14
CA ASP A 29 14.59 -9.64 38.83
C ASP A 29 14.97 -10.17 37.43
N SER A 30 15.97 -11.05 37.41
CA SER A 30 16.46 -11.66 36.16
C SER A 30 15.38 -12.42 35.37
N GLY A 31 14.36 -12.96 36.05
CA GLY A 31 13.28 -13.73 35.41
C GLY A 31 12.33 -12.81 34.66
N ILE A 32 11.89 -11.74 35.32
CA ILE A 32 11.02 -10.72 34.71
C ILE A 32 11.75 -10.01 33.57
N VAL A 33 13.03 -9.65 33.75
CA VAL A 33 13.85 -8.99 32.72
C VAL A 33 14.00 -9.89 31.48
N ALA A 34 14.20 -11.20 31.65
CA ALA A 34 14.29 -12.12 30.52
C ALA A 34 12.98 -12.20 29.72
N LEU A 35 11.83 -12.28 30.39
CA LEU A 35 10.51 -12.30 29.74
C LEU A 35 10.20 -10.98 29.03
N LEU A 36 10.49 -9.86 29.70
CA LEU A 36 10.26 -8.52 29.15
C LEU A 36 11.14 -8.26 27.92
N ASN A 37 12.41 -8.67 27.93
CA ASN A 37 13.28 -8.56 26.77
C ASN A 37 12.79 -9.38 25.57
N LYS A 38 12.25 -10.60 25.80
CA LYS A 38 11.63 -11.39 24.72
C LYS A 38 10.38 -10.68 24.15
N LEU A 39 9.54 -10.09 25.00
CA LEU A 39 8.39 -9.28 24.57
C LEU A 39 8.81 -8.07 23.74
N ILE A 40 9.83 -7.33 24.20
CA ILE A 40 10.38 -6.18 23.48
C ILE A 40 10.86 -6.61 22.09
N HIS A 41 11.62 -7.71 22.02
CA HIS A 41 12.10 -8.24 20.75
C HIS A 41 10.95 -8.61 19.81
N ALA A 42 9.90 -9.29 20.31
CA ALA A 42 8.71 -9.63 19.52
C ALA A 42 8.01 -8.39 18.94
N VAL A 43 7.83 -7.34 19.75
CA VAL A 43 7.23 -6.07 19.32
C VAL A 43 8.12 -5.37 18.29
N GLN A 44 9.44 -5.42 18.44
CA GLN A 44 10.40 -4.85 17.48
C GLN A 44 10.35 -5.55 16.13
N GLU A 45 10.29 -6.88 16.10
CA GLU A 45 10.15 -7.64 14.86
C GLU A 45 8.83 -7.32 14.14
N MET A 46 7.73 -7.24 14.89
CA MET A 46 6.43 -6.83 14.32
C MET A 46 6.49 -5.40 13.75
N ASN A 47 7.17 -4.48 14.43
CA ASN A 47 7.38 -3.11 13.94
C ASN A 47 8.22 -3.06 12.66
N LYS A 48 9.26 -3.89 12.54
CA LYS A 48 10.06 -4.00 11.31
C LYS A 48 9.19 -4.50 10.16
N PHE A 49 8.39 -5.53 10.39
CA PHE A 49 7.45 -6.05 9.40
C PHE A 49 6.44 -4.97 8.94
N HIS A 50 5.78 -4.27 9.86
CA HIS A 50 4.85 -3.19 9.53
C HIS A 50 5.53 -2.08 8.71
N THR A 51 6.79 -1.75 9.00
CA THR A 51 7.56 -0.76 8.23
C THR A 51 7.76 -1.22 6.78
N ILE A 52 8.20 -2.47 6.58
CA ILE A 52 8.42 -3.04 5.25
C ILE A 52 7.10 -3.13 4.47
N SER A 53 6.04 -3.60 5.13
CA SER A 53 4.70 -3.69 4.55
C SER A 53 4.18 -2.33 4.06
N LEU A 54 4.38 -1.27 4.85
CA LEU A 54 3.99 0.09 4.48
C LEU A 54 4.82 0.66 3.31
N ASP A 55 6.14 0.44 3.30
CA ASP A 55 6.98 0.88 2.17
C ASP A 55 6.52 0.21 0.88
N GLN A 56 6.27 -1.08 0.96
CA GLN A 56 5.86 -1.87 -0.19
C GLN A 56 4.46 -1.52 -0.67
N ALA A 57 3.48 -1.35 0.22
CA ALA A 57 2.16 -0.83 -0.14
C ALA A 57 2.25 0.58 -0.76
N SER A 58 3.19 1.42 -0.32
CA SER A 58 3.44 2.72 -0.95
C SER A 58 4.01 2.59 -2.36
N ARG A 59 4.87 1.59 -2.63
CA ARG A 59 5.41 1.35 -3.97
C ARG A 59 4.36 0.76 -4.91
N THR A 60 3.66 -0.27 -4.47
CA THR A 60 2.79 -1.05 -5.35
C THR A 60 1.41 -0.42 -5.50
N VAL A 61 0.80 0.02 -4.39
CA VAL A 61 -0.54 0.62 -4.44
C VAL A 61 -0.48 2.08 -4.88
N ILE A 62 0.41 2.87 -4.29
CA ILE A 62 0.43 4.31 -4.60
C ILE A 62 1.18 4.54 -5.91
N LYS A 63 2.44 4.12 -6.03
CA LYS A 63 3.24 4.51 -7.21
C LYS A 63 2.75 3.82 -8.48
N ASP A 64 2.49 2.51 -8.47
CA ASP A 64 2.12 1.83 -9.72
C ASP A 64 0.72 2.22 -10.21
N LEU A 65 -0.29 2.28 -9.33
CA LEU A 65 -1.62 2.78 -9.73
C LEU A 65 -1.59 4.25 -10.13
N ASN A 66 -0.85 5.12 -9.43
CA ASN A 66 -0.74 6.52 -9.85
C ASN A 66 -0.02 6.64 -11.20
N SER A 67 1.00 5.81 -11.45
CA SER A 67 1.68 5.76 -12.74
C SER A 67 0.72 5.33 -13.85
N PHE A 68 -0.05 4.27 -13.62
CA PHE A 68 -1.08 3.80 -14.54
C PHE A 68 -2.11 4.90 -14.87
N ILE A 69 -2.60 5.60 -13.85
CA ILE A 69 -3.57 6.70 -14.05
C ILE A 69 -2.93 7.88 -14.79
N LYS A 70 -1.79 8.39 -14.31
CA LYS A 70 -1.20 9.62 -14.84
C LYS A 70 -0.50 9.44 -16.18
N SER A 71 0.02 8.26 -16.48
CA SER A 71 0.71 7.96 -17.73
C SER A 71 -0.21 7.30 -18.73
N ASP A 72 -0.77 6.13 -18.39
CA ASP A 72 -1.46 5.31 -19.38
C ASP A 72 -2.87 5.84 -19.67
N ILE A 73 -3.67 6.16 -18.65
CA ILE A 73 -5.02 6.73 -18.87
C ILE A 73 -4.92 8.10 -19.54
N LYS A 74 -4.04 8.99 -19.05
CA LYS A 74 -3.85 10.32 -19.63
C LYS A 74 -3.45 10.27 -21.10
N ARG A 75 -2.59 9.33 -21.49
CA ARG A 75 -2.17 9.14 -22.89
C ARG A 75 -3.34 8.70 -23.78
N VAL A 76 -4.25 7.87 -23.26
CA VAL A 76 -5.46 7.49 -23.98
C VAL A 76 -6.39 8.70 -24.16
N GLU A 77 -6.52 9.55 -23.15
CA GLU A 77 -7.29 10.80 -23.26
C GLU A 77 -6.69 11.77 -24.28
N GLU A 78 -5.38 11.95 -24.27
CA GLU A 78 -4.67 12.81 -25.23
C GLU A 78 -4.80 12.28 -26.67
N SER A 79 -4.56 10.98 -26.89
CA SER A 79 -4.71 10.37 -28.23
C SER A 79 -6.14 10.44 -28.75
N ARG A 80 -7.14 10.25 -27.87
CA ARG A 80 -8.55 10.45 -28.20
C ARG A 80 -8.83 11.88 -28.63
N TYR A 81 -8.34 12.87 -27.87
CA TYR A 81 -8.52 14.29 -28.19
C TYR A 81 -7.98 14.63 -29.58
N TYR A 82 -6.75 14.21 -29.90
CA TYR A 82 -6.16 14.48 -31.22
C TYR A 82 -6.91 13.78 -32.36
N PHE A 83 -7.34 12.54 -32.15
CA PHE A 83 -8.15 11.80 -33.12
C PHE A 83 -9.48 12.51 -33.40
N GLU A 84 -10.23 12.88 -32.35
CA GLU A 84 -11.51 13.60 -32.48
C GLU A 84 -11.32 14.96 -33.17
N LYS A 85 -10.29 15.72 -32.78
CA LYS A 85 -9.96 17.01 -33.38
C LYS A 85 -9.63 16.90 -34.88
N ILE A 86 -8.75 15.98 -35.28
CA ILE A 86 -8.40 15.83 -36.69
C ILE A 86 -9.59 15.31 -37.50
N SER A 87 -10.40 14.41 -36.92
CA SER A 87 -11.60 13.90 -37.57
C SER A 87 -12.63 15.00 -37.85
N ALA A 88 -12.98 15.78 -36.84
CA ALA A 88 -14.04 16.78 -36.93
C ALA A 88 -13.57 18.07 -37.62
N ASP A 89 -12.42 18.61 -37.23
CA ASP A 89 -12.02 19.97 -37.61
C ASP A 89 -11.20 20.02 -38.91
N LEU A 90 -10.56 18.92 -39.31
CA LEU A 90 -9.67 18.91 -40.47
C LEU A 90 -10.16 17.99 -41.57
N TYR A 91 -10.40 16.71 -41.26
CA TYR A 91 -10.72 15.71 -42.26
C TYR A 91 -12.08 15.94 -42.90
N PHE A 92 -13.13 16.15 -42.11
CA PHE A 92 -14.48 16.41 -42.64
C PHE A 92 -14.54 17.72 -43.44
N LEU A 93 -13.90 18.79 -42.95
CA LEU A 93 -13.83 20.07 -43.67
C LEU A 93 -13.07 19.96 -44.99
N ALA A 94 -11.93 19.26 -45.01
CA ALA A 94 -11.15 19.05 -46.22
C ALA A 94 -11.89 18.20 -47.26
N LEU A 95 -12.65 17.20 -46.79
CA LEU A 95 -13.48 16.34 -47.65
C LEU A 95 -14.61 17.15 -48.30
N ASN A 96 -15.33 17.95 -47.51
CA ASN A 96 -16.38 18.84 -48.02
C ASN A 96 -15.81 19.85 -49.02
N ARG A 97 -14.69 20.51 -48.67
CA ARG A 97 -14.04 21.49 -49.55
C ARG A 97 -13.63 20.89 -50.89
N ASN A 98 -13.00 19.70 -50.89
CA ASN A 98 -12.62 19.03 -52.13
C ASN A 98 -13.84 18.62 -52.98
N SER A 99 -14.94 18.18 -52.34
CA SER A 99 -16.17 17.81 -53.05
C SER A 99 -16.90 18.99 -53.72
N GLN A 100 -16.69 20.21 -53.22
CA GLN A 100 -17.34 21.42 -53.72
C GLN A 100 -16.57 22.12 -54.84
N VAL A 101 -15.34 21.69 -55.16
CA VAL A 101 -14.53 22.34 -56.21
C VAL A 101 -15.13 22.05 -57.60
N PRO A 102 -15.43 23.08 -58.41
CA PRO A 102 -15.93 22.88 -59.77
C PRO A 102 -14.89 22.19 -60.65
N LYS A 103 -15.30 21.15 -61.39
CA LYS A 103 -14.42 20.42 -62.33
C LYS A 103 -13.83 21.29 -63.45
N SER A 104 -14.37 22.50 -63.66
CA SER A 104 -13.85 23.49 -64.61
C SER A 104 -12.55 24.15 -64.15
N ARG A 105 -12.12 23.96 -62.89
CA ARG A 105 -10.90 24.55 -62.31
C ARG A 105 -9.89 23.47 -61.90
N PRO A 106 -9.16 22.87 -62.86
CA PRO A 106 -8.31 21.71 -62.61
C PRO A 106 -7.18 21.98 -61.59
N ALA A 107 -6.61 23.18 -61.59
CA ALA A 107 -5.56 23.56 -60.63
C ALA A 107 -6.06 23.60 -59.17
N GLU A 108 -7.25 24.16 -58.92
CA GLU A 108 -7.88 24.17 -57.59
C GLU A 108 -8.30 22.74 -57.16
N CYS A 109 -8.71 21.89 -58.11
CA CYS A 109 -8.98 20.48 -57.84
C CYS A 109 -7.72 19.74 -57.36
N GLU A 110 -6.59 19.94 -58.03
CA GLU A 110 -5.32 19.32 -57.67
C GLU A 110 -4.82 19.79 -56.30
N GLU A 111 -4.89 21.09 -56.02
CA GLU A 111 -4.50 21.66 -54.72
C GLU A 111 -5.33 21.09 -53.57
N THR A 112 -6.67 21.10 -53.70
CA THR A 112 -7.55 20.57 -52.64
C THR A 112 -7.41 19.07 -52.45
N LEU A 113 -7.10 18.32 -53.52
CA LEU A 113 -6.84 16.88 -53.45
C LEU A 113 -5.52 16.55 -52.74
N ASN A 114 -4.48 17.37 -52.95
CA ASN A 114 -3.21 17.26 -52.23
C ASN A 114 -3.38 17.57 -50.74
N ILE A 115 -4.11 18.63 -50.39
CA ILE A 115 -4.44 18.98 -49.00
C ILE A 115 -5.25 17.86 -48.33
N LEU A 116 -6.29 17.35 -49.00
CA LEU A 116 -7.09 16.23 -48.50
C LEU A 116 -6.24 14.98 -48.29
N SER A 117 -5.31 14.69 -49.20
CA SER A 117 -4.42 13.53 -49.08
C SER A 117 -3.50 13.62 -47.86
N ALA A 118 -2.94 14.81 -47.59
CA ALA A 118 -2.13 15.05 -46.40
C ALA A 118 -2.94 14.92 -45.10
N ILE A 119 -4.14 15.51 -45.04
CA ILE A 119 -5.01 15.44 -43.86
C ILE A 119 -5.50 14.00 -43.64
N ARG A 120 -5.81 13.26 -44.71
CA ARG A 120 -6.16 11.83 -44.65
C ARG A 120 -5.04 10.97 -44.06
N PHE A 121 -3.79 11.30 -44.39
CA PHE A 121 -2.63 10.61 -43.79
C PHE A 121 -2.54 10.87 -42.28
N CYS A 122 -2.69 12.14 -41.87
CA CYS A 122 -2.71 12.54 -40.47
C CYS A 122 -3.84 11.86 -39.68
N PHE A 123 -5.06 11.83 -40.23
CA PHE A 123 -6.21 11.15 -39.64
C PHE A 123 -5.96 9.65 -39.42
N ARG A 124 -5.37 8.96 -40.40
CA ARG A 124 -5.05 7.53 -40.27
C ARG A 124 -4.02 7.27 -39.18
N HIS A 125 -3.00 8.12 -39.08
CA HIS A 125 -2.00 8.02 -38.02
C HIS A 125 -2.62 8.19 -36.63
N THR A 126 -3.42 9.23 -36.42
CA THR A 126 -4.02 9.46 -35.10
C THR A 126 -5.09 8.44 -34.74
N ALA A 127 -5.80 7.88 -35.73
CA ALA A 127 -6.69 6.74 -35.52
C ALA A 127 -5.93 5.50 -35.04
N LEU A 128 -4.80 5.18 -35.68
CA LEU A 128 -3.94 4.06 -35.27
C LEU A 128 -3.35 4.27 -33.88
N ASP A 129 -2.87 5.48 -33.57
CA ASP A 129 -2.33 5.81 -32.25
C ASP A 129 -3.37 5.70 -31.14
N TYR A 130 -4.61 6.12 -31.41
CA TYR A 130 -5.73 5.97 -30.48
C TYR A 130 -6.09 4.50 -30.26
N ILE A 131 -6.26 3.71 -31.32
CA ILE A 131 -6.54 2.27 -31.23
C ILE A 131 -5.42 1.53 -30.48
N HIS A 132 -4.16 1.85 -30.78
CA HIS A 132 -3.01 1.28 -30.10
C HIS A 132 -3.01 1.60 -28.60
N SER A 133 -3.27 2.85 -28.23
CA SER A 133 -3.33 3.29 -26.84
C SER A 133 -4.47 2.59 -26.08
N VAL A 134 -5.67 2.50 -26.67
CA VAL A 134 -6.82 1.79 -26.09
C VAL A 134 -6.54 0.29 -25.94
N THR A 135 -5.95 -0.34 -26.96
CA THR A 135 -5.65 -1.78 -26.93
C THR A 135 -4.62 -2.10 -25.84
N THR A 136 -3.58 -1.26 -25.74
CA THR A 136 -2.53 -1.41 -24.73
C THR A 136 -3.10 -1.27 -23.32
N ILE A 137 -3.92 -0.26 -23.05
CA ILE A 137 -4.49 -0.07 -21.71
C ILE A 137 -5.47 -1.19 -21.32
N GLN A 138 -6.22 -1.73 -22.29
CA GLN A 138 -7.13 -2.86 -22.05
C GLN A 138 -6.38 -4.14 -21.68
N ALA A 139 -5.21 -4.37 -22.28
CA ALA A 139 -4.33 -5.46 -21.90
C ALA A 139 -3.68 -5.23 -20.52
N ARG A 140 -3.30 -3.98 -20.22
CA ARG A 140 -2.58 -3.62 -18.97
C ARG A 140 -3.46 -3.55 -17.73
N LYS A 141 -4.67 -2.98 -17.84
CA LYS A 141 -5.56 -2.76 -16.69
C LYS A 141 -5.81 -4.01 -15.85
N ARG A 142 -5.89 -5.19 -16.49
CA ARG A 142 -6.23 -6.43 -15.79
C ARG A 142 -5.10 -6.86 -14.85
N HIS A 143 -3.87 -6.88 -15.34
CA HIS A 143 -2.74 -7.34 -14.53
C HIS A 143 -2.25 -6.26 -13.57
N GLU A 144 -2.34 -4.98 -13.92
CA GLU A 144 -1.99 -3.88 -13.01
C GLU A 144 -2.91 -3.89 -11.77
N ILE A 145 -4.23 -3.88 -11.97
CA ILE A 145 -5.19 -3.85 -10.83
C ILE A 145 -5.12 -5.13 -10.00
N LEU A 146 -5.14 -6.31 -10.65
CA LEU A 146 -5.11 -7.58 -9.93
C LEU A 146 -3.76 -7.82 -9.26
N GLY A 147 -2.64 -7.40 -9.89
CA GLY A 147 -1.30 -7.50 -9.33
C GLY A 147 -1.18 -6.68 -8.06
N THR A 148 -1.57 -5.41 -8.10
CA THR A 148 -1.55 -4.54 -6.93
C THR A 148 -2.40 -5.08 -5.77
N LEU A 149 -3.59 -5.60 -6.05
CA LEU A 149 -4.47 -6.16 -5.02
C LEU A 149 -3.93 -7.48 -4.46
N HIS A 150 -3.40 -8.35 -5.32
CA HIS A 150 -2.79 -9.62 -4.90
C HIS A 150 -1.62 -9.37 -3.94
N GLU A 151 -0.71 -8.47 -4.32
CA GLU A 151 0.42 -8.09 -3.49
C GLU A 151 -0.05 -7.54 -2.14
N HIS A 152 -1.03 -6.64 -2.13
CA HIS A 152 -1.59 -6.09 -0.88
C HIS A 152 -2.11 -7.18 0.07
N VAL A 153 -2.87 -8.15 -0.43
CA VAL A 153 -3.39 -9.27 0.37
C VAL A 153 -2.27 -10.21 0.83
N TYR A 154 -1.30 -10.49 -0.04
CA TYR A 154 -0.17 -11.35 0.28
C TYR A 154 0.68 -10.82 1.45
N TYR A 155 0.79 -9.49 1.59
CA TYR A 155 1.46 -8.90 2.75
C TYR A 155 0.70 -9.12 4.06
N TYR A 156 -0.62 -8.98 4.08
CA TYR A 156 -1.39 -9.29 5.30
C TYR A 156 -1.25 -10.75 5.73
N HIS A 157 -1.18 -11.66 4.75
CA HIS A 157 -0.90 -13.07 5.02
C HIS A 157 0.48 -13.27 5.65
N GLN A 158 1.54 -12.63 5.12
CA GLN A 158 2.88 -12.71 5.74
C GLN A 158 2.91 -12.18 7.18
N GLY A 159 2.18 -11.10 7.47
CA GLY A 159 2.06 -10.57 8.83
C GLY A 159 1.36 -11.54 9.78
N THR A 160 0.37 -12.27 9.27
CA THR A 160 -0.33 -13.32 10.03
C THR A 160 0.61 -14.47 10.35
N ASN A 161 1.45 -14.90 9.39
CA ASN A 161 2.45 -15.94 9.63
C ASN A 161 3.46 -15.52 10.70
N LEU A 162 3.95 -14.27 10.64
CA LEU A 162 4.85 -13.75 11.67
C LEU A 162 4.20 -13.73 13.06
N ALA A 163 2.90 -13.41 13.14
CA ALA A 163 2.16 -13.46 14.40
C ALA A 163 2.00 -14.91 14.91
N GLN A 164 1.83 -15.88 14.00
CA GLN A 164 1.78 -17.31 14.37
C GLN A 164 3.12 -17.80 14.92
N ASP A 165 4.25 -17.31 14.40
CA ASP A 165 5.58 -17.66 14.92
C ASP A 165 5.78 -17.20 16.39
N LEU A 166 5.01 -16.20 16.84
CA LEU A 166 5.02 -15.72 18.23
C LEU A 166 4.10 -16.52 19.17
N ASP A 167 3.18 -17.32 18.65
CA ASP A 167 2.18 -18.06 19.45
C ASP A 167 2.80 -18.98 20.52
N PRO A 168 3.87 -19.75 20.24
CA PRO A 168 4.51 -20.59 21.27
C PRO A 168 5.05 -19.79 22.44
N PHE A 169 5.65 -18.63 22.16
CA PHE A 169 6.18 -17.73 23.19
C PHE A 169 5.06 -17.13 24.04
N LEU A 170 3.96 -16.70 23.43
CA LEU A 170 2.82 -16.12 24.15
C LEU A 170 2.14 -17.13 25.08
N LYS A 171 2.06 -18.39 24.65
CA LYS A 171 1.55 -19.49 25.50
C LYS A 171 2.44 -19.74 26.71
N ASP A 172 3.75 -19.89 26.49
CA ASP A 172 4.74 -20.07 27.56
C ASP A 172 4.71 -18.89 28.55
N LEU A 173 4.63 -17.65 28.05
CA LEU A 173 4.48 -16.47 28.89
C LEU A 173 3.19 -16.52 29.73
N GLY A 174 2.08 -16.96 29.14
CA GLY A 174 0.81 -17.11 29.84
C GLY A 174 0.87 -18.11 30.99
N GLU A 175 1.53 -19.25 30.79
CA GLU A 175 1.73 -20.27 31.84
C GLU A 175 2.64 -19.76 32.96
N ASN A 176 3.73 -19.08 32.61
CA ASN A 176 4.62 -18.43 33.59
C ASN A 176 3.88 -17.39 34.42
N LEU A 177 3.01 -16.58 33.80
CA LEU A 177 2.22 -15.55 34.51
C LEU A 177 1.26 -16.17 35.54
N ILE A 178 0.61 -17.28 35.22
CA ILE A 178 -0.27 -17.99 36.16
C ILE A 178 0.51 -18.41 37.41
N THR A 179 1.73 -18.93 37.21
CA THR A 179 2.61 -19.35 38.31
C THR A 179 3.02 -18.16 39.18
N ILE A 180 3.47 -17.07 38.57
CA ILE A 180 3.89 -15.84 39.28
C ILE A 180 2.72 -15.26 40.11
N ILE A 181 1.50 -15.24 39.56
CA ILE A 181 0.31 -14.76 40.28
C ILE A 181 0.01 -15.67 41.48
N ALA A 182 0.05 -17.00 41.30
CA ALA A 182 -0.21 -17.94 42.37
C ALA A 182 0.79 -17.80 43.53
N ASP A 183 2.08 -17.62 43.20
CA ASP A 183 3.14 -17.42 44.19
C ASP A 183 2.96 -16.09 44.94
N SER A 184 2.56 -15.03 44.24
CA SER A 184 2.25 -13.72 44.85
C SER A 184 1.09 -13.81 45.86
N VAL A 185 -0.01 -14.47 45.50
CA VAL A 185 -1.16 -14.67 46.40
C VAL A 185 -0.78 -15.51 47.62
N LYS A 186 0.04 -16.55 47.42
CA LYS A 186 0.54 -17.38 48.52
C LYS A 186 1.40 -16.55 49.49
N LEU A 187 2.30 -15.72 48.95
CA LEU A 187 3.16 -14.84 49.74
C LEU A 187 2.34 -13.83 50.55
N GLU A 188 1.34 -13.21 49.94
CA GLU A 188 0.44 -12.25 50.60
C GLU A 188 -0.26 -12.90 51.80
N LYS A 189 -0.81 -14.10 51.62
CA LYS A 189 -1.45 -14.87 52.70
C LYS A 189 -0.46 -15.22 53.82
N GLU A 190 0.78 -15.56 53.50
CA GLU A 190 1.82 -15.80 54.50
C GLU A 190 2.17 -14.53 55.29
N MET A 191 2.22 -13.36 54.64
CA MET A 191 2.46 -12.08 55.32
C MET A 191 1.31 -11.72 56.27
N GLU A 192 0.06 -11.88 55.81
CA GLU A 192 -1.14 -11.66 56.63
C GLU A 192 -1.12 -12.53 57.90
N ASN A 193 -0.80 -13.82 57.74
CA ASN A 193 -0.69 -14.75 58.86
C ASN A 193 0.38 -14.33 59.87
N ARG A 194 1.54 -13.84 59.41
CA ARG A 194 2.60 -13.31 60.29
C ARG A 194 2.13 -12.07 61.05
N HIS A 195 1.37 -11.18 60.41
CA HIS A 195 0.79 -10.01 61.06
C HIS A 195 -0.19 -10.41 62.16
N ILE A 196 -1.05 -11.40 61.92
CA ILE A 196 -2.00 -11.93 62.91
C ILE A 196 -1.25 -12.46 64.15
N TYR A 197 -0.11 -13.12 63.96
CA TYR A 197 0.72 -13.63 65.06
C TYR A 197 1.25 -12.55 66.01
N VAL A 198 1.58 -11.36 65.47
CA VAL A 198 2.03 -10.22 66.29
C VAL A 198 0.86 -9.57 67.02
N THR A 199 -0.26 -9.37 66.33
CA THR A 199 -1.47 -8.76 66.91
C THR A 199 -2.05 -9.62 68.05
N ASN A 200 -2.00 -10.95 67.94
CA ASN A 200 -2.49 -11.86 68.97
C ASN A 200 -1.56 -11.98 70.20
N ARG A 201 -0.31 -11.48 70.14
CA ARG A 201 0.63 -11.45 71.29
C ARG A 201 0.48 -10.21 72.18
N ILE A 202 -0.26 -9.20 71.72
CA ILE A 202 -0.46 -7.91 72.42
C ILE A 202 -1.80 -7.91 73.22
N ARG A 203 -2.59 -8.98 73.13
CA ARG A 203 -3.74 -9.28 74.00
C ARG A 203 -3.36 -10.31 75.05
#